data_AF-A0A3M1LNG2-F1
#
_entry.id   AF-A0A3M1LNG2-F1
#
_cell.length_a   1.000
_cell.length_b   1.000
_cell.length_c   1.000
_cell.angle_alpha   90.00
_cell.angle_beta   90.00
_cell.angle_gamma   90.00
#
_symmetry.space_group_name_H-M   'P 1'
#
loop_
_entity.id
_entity.type
_entity.pdbx_description
1 polymer ?
#
loop_
_entity_poly.entity_id
_entity_poly.type
_entity_poly.pdbx_seq_one_letter_code
_entity_poly.pdbx_strand_id
1 'polypeptide(L)'
;MLSCREGRNWLWRVFSTRRGGAMINEEARAIRRKIMGVLLRQARLEAGKSLKECAAFLGISSSTLSAYEHGRREISLPELELLAYLLKVPLEHFLDAEPESLARPSEAISSGADLLLVRQRIIGALLRQARQDAGISQKELAQAIGCSPGRIAQYEYGQRPIPILELEAIANFLGLSLSYFQDEEAGPVAEQLRLYREWRQFQQLPPEVRAFVLDPLNRHYIEVARQLSEMPAGALRDLAAGLLEITL
;
A
#
# COMPACT_ATOMS: atom_id res chain seq x y z
N MET A 1 -2.46 40.11 39.75
CA MET A 1 -3.54 39.23 40.22
C MET A 1 -3.66 38.07 39.25
N LEU A 2 -2.97 36.98 39.54
CA LEU A 2 -3.11 35.70 38.83
C LEU A 2 -4.06 34.82 39.66
N SER A 3 -5.07 34.24 39.01
CA SER A 3 -5.91 33.19 39.59
C SER A 3 -5.73 31.92 38.77
N CYS A 4 -5.52 30.84 39.51
CA CYS A 4 -5.51 29.43 39.13
C CYS A 4 -6.59 29.01 38.14
N ARG A 5 -6.25 28.03 37.29
CA ARG A 5 -7.00 26.77 37.16
C ARG A 5 -6.04 25.61 36.83
N GLU A 6 -6.14 24.57 37.65
CA GLU A 6 -5.36 23.33 37.64
C GLU A 6 -5.71 22.40 36.47
N GLY A 7 -4.81 21.47 36.15
CA GLY A 7 -5.22 20.19 35.55
C GLY A 7 -4.17 19.39 34.79
N ARG A 8 -3.48 18.50 35.53
CA ARG A 8 -2.85 17.23 35.07
C ARG A 8 -1.44 17.27 34.49
N ASN A 9 -0.49 17.13 35.42
CA ASN A 9 0.89 16.71 35.24
C ASN A 9 1.11 15.47 36.11
N TRP A 10 1.19 14.25 35.54
CA TRP A 10 1.46 13.03 36.34
C TRP A 10 2.20 11.85 35.68
N LEU A 11 2.76 11.91 34.46
CA LEU A 11 3.39 10.70 33.87
C LEU A 11 4.73 10.82 33.14
N TRP A 12 5.39 11.99 33.06
CA TRP A 12 6.61 12.13 32.24
C TRP A 12 7.90 12.51 32.99
N ARG A 13 7.97 12.35 34.32
CA ARG A 13 9.12 12.82 35.13
C ARG A 13 9.85 11.79 36.00
N VAL A 14 9.79 10.48 35.67
CA VAL A 14 10.56 9.46 36.42
C VAL A 14 11.51 8.60 35.57
N PHE A 15 11.65 8.81 34.26
CA PHE A 15 12.66 8.05 33.49
C PHE A 15 13.48 8.92 32.55
N SER A 16 14.35 9.75 33.12
CA SER A 16 15.62 10.09 32.47
C SER A 16 16.74 10.07 33.50
N THR A 17 17.76 9.25 33.22
CA THR A 17 19.03 9.02 33.93
C THR A 17 19.02 8.09 35.16
N ARG A 18 19.29 6.80 34.91
CA ARG A 18 20.30 6.00 35.63
C ARG A 18 20.57 4.71 34.84
N ARG A 19 21.85 4.36 34.68
CA ARG A 19 22.27 2.99 34.35
C ARG A 19 21.60 2.04 35.35
N GLY A 20 20.69 1.22 34.87
CA GLY A 20 19.98 0.20 35.65
C GLY A 20 19.15 -0.59 34.64
N GLY A 21 19.49 -1.87 34.46
CA GLY A 21 18.82 -2.74 33.50
C GLY A 21 17.30 -2.65 33.68
N ALA A 22 16.59 -2.42 32.58
CA ALA A 22 15.14 -2.44 32.57
C ALA A 22 14.68 -3.78 33.15
N MET A 23 14.02 -3.78 34.31
CA MET A 23 13.22 -4.91 34.71
C MET A 23 12.15 -5.07 33.63
N ILE A 24 12.35 -6.08 32.80
CA ILE A 24 11.43 -6.34 31.71
C ILE A 24 10.12 -6.82 32.37
N ASN A 25 9.07 -6.02 32.27
CA ASN A 25 7.76 -6.33 32.85
C ASN A 25 7.24 -7.65 32.24
N GLU A 26 7.16 -8.70 33.06
CA GLU A 26 6.80 -10.06 32.64
C GLU A 26 5.38 -10.13 32.07
N GLU A 27 4.46 -9.33 32.62
CA GLU A 27 3.09 -9.20 32.14
C GLU A 27 3.05 -8.54 30.76
N ALA A 28 3.82 -7.46 30.57
CA ALA A 28 3.94 -6.79 29.28
C ALA A 28 4.55 -7.71 28.21
N ARG A 29 5.57 -8.51 28.58
CA ARG A 29 6.13 -9.54 27.70
C ARG A 29 5.12 -10.61 27.32
N ALA A 30 4.34 -11.09 28.28
CA ALA A 30 3.31 -12.11 28.04
C ALA A 30 2.23 -11.58 27.07
N ILE A 31 1.77 -10.34 27.27
CA ILE A 31 0.81 -9.67 26.38
C ILE A 31 1.42 -9.53 24.98
N ARG A 32 2.65 -9.02 24.86
CA ARG A 32 3.32 -8.84 23.57
C ARG A 32 3.51 -10.16 22.83
N ARG A 33 3.89 -11.24 23.54
CA ARG A 33 4.04 -12.58 22.98
C ARG A 33 2.71 -13.13 22.43
N LYS A 34 1.59 -12.84 23.10
CA LYS A 34 0.25 -13.21 22.61
C LYS A 34 -0.16 -12.44 21.37
N ILE A 35 0.03 -11.12 21.37
CA ILE A 35 -0.23 -10.26 20.20
C ILE A 35 0.58 -10.77 18.99
N MET A 36 1.87 -11.00 19.19
CA MET A 36 2.76 -11.52 18.16
C MET A 36 2.26 -12.87 17.60
N GLY A 37 1.88 -13.80 18.47
CA GLY A 37 1.33 -15.09 18.04
C GLY A 37 0.06 -14.94 17.18
N VAL A 38 -0.85 -14.02 17.55
CA VAL A 38 -2.06 -13.72 16.77
C VAL A 38 -1.71 -13.15 15.40
N LEU A 39 -0.78 -12.20 15.33
CA LEU A 39 -0.33 -11.61 14.06
C LEU A 39 0.31 -12.65 13.13
N LEU A 40 1.18 -13.52 13.67
CA LEU A 40 1.80 -14.60 12.89
C LEU A 40 0.75 -15.54 12.31
N ARG A 41 -0.25 -15.90 13.12
CA ARG A 41 -1.35 -16.75 12.68
C ARG A 41 -2.18 -16.06 11.60
N GLN A 42 -2.51 -14.79 11.79
CA GLN A 42 -3.29 -14.01 10.83
C GLN A 42 -2.55 -13.90 9.49
N ALA A 43 -1.32 -13.43 9.50
CA ALA A 43 -0.47 -13.32 8.31
C ALA A 43 -0.33 -14.66 7.58
N ARG A 44 -0.18 -15.76 8.32
CA ARG A 44 -0.12 -17.11 7.73
C ARG A 44 -1.42 -17.48 7.01
N LEU A 45 -2.57 -17.21 7.63
CA LEU A 45 -3.88 -17.53 7.06
C LEU A 45 -4.20 -16.66 5.84
N GLU A 46 -3.87 -15.37 5.88
CA GLU A 46 -4.01 -14.44 4.76
C GLU A 46 -3.13 -14.84 3.57
N ALA A 47 -1.91 -15.33 3.83
CA ALA A 47 -1.05 -15.91 2.81
C ALA A 47 -1.49 -17.31 2.33
N GLY A 48 -2.57 -17.88 2.89
CA GLY A 48 -3.09 -19.19 2.54
C GLY A 48 -2.16 -20.36 2.88
N LYS A 49 -1.22 -20.18 3.83
CA LYS A 49 -0.22 -21.18 4.18
C LYS A 49 -0.66 -22.07 5.33
N SER A 50 -0.38 -23.36 5.22
CA SER A 50 -0.56 -24.31 6.32
C SER A 50 0.58 -24.22 7.33
N LEU A 51 0.33 -24.68 8.57
CA LEU A 51 1.37 -24.81 9.59
C LEU A 51 2.54 -25.69 9.12
N LYS A 52 2.24 -26.75 8.35
CA LYS A 52 3.26 -27.70 7.87
C LYS A 52 4.21 -27.06 6.87
N GLU A 53 3.69 -26.25 5.95
CA GLU A 53 4.50 -25.55 4.96
C GLU A 53 5.44 -24.53 5.61
N CYS A 54 4.91 -23.69 6.51
CA CYS A 54 5.72 -22.70 7.22
C CYS A 54 6.78 -23.35 8.12
N ALA A 55 6.41 -24.41 8.86
CA ALA A 55 7.34 -25.11 9.72
C ALA A 55 8.48 -25.78 8.93
N ALA A 56 8.15 -26.41 7.79
CA ALA A 56 9.14 -27.00 6.90
C ALA A 56 10.10 -25.94 6.33
N PHE A 57 9.59 -24.77 5.93
CA PHE A 57 10.42 -23.67 5.42
C PHE A 57 11.40 -23.13 6.49
N LEU A 58 10.95 -23.07 7.74
CA LEU A 58 11.77 -22.64 8.88
C LEU A 58 12.70 -23.73 9.42
N GLY A 59 12.58 -24.97 8.96
CA GLY A 59 13.34 -26.10 9.51
C GLY A 59 12.92 -26.49 10.95
N ILE A 60 11.69 -26.16 11.36
CA ILE A 60 11.14 -26.47 12.69
C ILE A 60 9.94 -27.42 12.60
N SER A 61 9.44 -27.88 13.75
CA SER A 61 8.23 -28.70 13.81
C SER A 61 6.95 -27.85 13.77
N SER A 62 5.87 -28.39 13.20
CA SER A 62 4.55 -27.72 13.20
C SER A 62 4.03 -27.41 14.60
N SER A 63 4.41 -28.19 15.61
CA SER A 63 4.08 -27.93 17.01
C SER A 63 4.83 -26.73 17.56
N THR A 64 6.08 -26.49 17.13
CA THR A 64 6.86 -25.30 17.50
C THR A 64 6.24 -24.05 16.90
N LEU A 65 5.90 -24.08 15.60
CA LEU A 65 5.21 -22.97 14.96
C LEU A 65 3.84 -22.69 15.60
N SER A 66 3.07 -23.73 15.92
CA SER A 66 1.82 -23.58 16.67
C SER A 66 2.05 -22.95 18.05
N ALA A 67 3.12 -23.33 18.76
CA ALA A 67 3.47 -22.70 20.04
C ALA A 67 3.79 -21.21 19.89
N TYR A 68 4.43 -20.79 18.79
CA TYR A 68 4.62 -19.37 18.45
C TYR A 68 3.27 -18.67 18.26
N GLU A 69 2.39 -19.20 17.41
CA GLU A 69 1.08 -18.60 17.12
C GLU A 69 0.15 -18.49 18.33
N HIS A 70 0.29 -19.39 19.31
CA HIS A 70 -0.48 -19.34 20.55
C HIS A 70 0.22 -18.52 21.64
N GLY A 71 1.36 -17.89 21.36
CA GLY A 71 2.18 -17.15 22.33
C GLY A 71 2.63 -18.00 23.51
N ARG A 72 2.80 -19.31 23.32
CA ARG A 72 3.33 -20.24 24.33
C ARG A 72 4.86 -20.28 24.29
N ARG A 73 5.46 -19.94 23.16
CA ARG A 73 6.90 -19.85 22.94
C ARG A 73 7.20 -18.58 22.13
N GLU A 74 8.38 -18.02 22.33
CA GLU A 74 8.86 -16.87 21.55
C GLU A 74 9.54 -17.35 20.27
N ILE A 75 9.25 -16.65 19.18
CA ILE A 75 9.96 -16.79 17.91
C ILE A 75 11.24 -15.94 17.98
N SER A 76 12.35 -16.43 17.43
CA SER A 76 13.57 -15.65 17.29
C SER A 76 13.49 -14.70 16.10
N LEU A 77 14.33 -13.65 16.08
CA LEU A 77 14.37 -12.71 14.96
C LEU A 77 14.66 -13.40 13.61
N PRO A 78 15.64 -14.32 13.47
CA PRO A 78 15.86 -15.01 12.20
C PRO A 78 14.67 -15.87 11.73
N GLU A 79 14.00 -16.55 12.66
CA GLU A 79 12.77 -17.29 12.33
C GLU A 79 11.64 -16.35 11.89
N LEU A 80 11.53 -15.19 12.54
CA LEU A 80 10.55 -14.17 12.19
C LEU A 80 10.84 -13.54 10.82
N GLU A 81 12.10 -13.24 10.51
CA GLU A 81 12.54 -12.72 9.21
C GLU A 81 12.21 -13.70 8.07
N LEU A 82 12.55 -14.98 8.25
CA LEU A 82 12.24 -16.02 7.27
C LEU A 82 10.74 -16.21 7.09
N LEU A 83 9.96 -16.15 8.18
CA LEU A 83 8.52 -16.27 8.11
C LEU A 83 7.89 -15.05 7.44
N ALA A 84 8.32 -13.83 7.77
CA ALA A 84 7.90 -12.59 7.12
C ALA A 84 8.17 -12.62 5.60
N TYR A 85 9.36 -13.07 5.20
CA TYR A 85 9.72 -13.30 3.80
C TYR A 85 8.79 -14.30 3.11
N LEU A 86 8.55 -15.46 3.73
CA LEU A 86 7.67 -16.50 3.17
C LEU A 86 6.22 -16.01 3.01
N LEU A 87 5.74 -15.26 3.99
CA LEU A 87 4.36 -14.74 4.04
C LEU A 87 4.19 -13.47 3.19
N LYS A 88 5.29 -12.88 2.70
CA LYS A 88 5.31 -11.60 1.98
C LYS A 88 4.72 -10.45 2.80
N VAL A 89 4.97 -10.46 4.11
CA VAL A 89 4.55 -9.41 5.05
C VAL A 89 5.82 -8.69 5.54
N PRO A 90 5.88 -7.35 5.52
CA PRO A 90 7.02 -6.61 6.05
C PRO A 90 7.31 -6.97 7.51
N LEU A 91 8.60 -7.07 7.89
CA LEU A 91 9.00 -7.47 9.24
C LEU A 91 8.44 -6.51 10.31
N GLU A 92 8.37 -5.23 9.97
CA GLU A 92 7.89 -4.12 10.79
C GLU A 92 6.44 -4.33 11.24
N HIS A 93 5.62 -5.01 10.42
CA HIS A 93 4.25 -5.37 10.79
C HIS A 93 4.19 -6.17 12.10
N PHE A 94 5.18 -7.04 12.34
CA PHE A 94 5.24 -7.83 13.56
C PHE A 94 5.90 -7.07 14.70
N LEU A 95 6.82 -6.14 14.41
CA LEU A 95 7.62 -5.40 15.40
C LEU A 95 6.90 -4.16 15.96
N ASP A 96 6.17 -3.43 15.12
CA ASP A 96 5.50 -2.16 15.43
C ASP A 96 4.07 -2.32 15.95
N ALA A 97 3.63 -3.55 16.18
CA ALA A 97 2.30 -3.84 16.71
C ALA A 97 2.18 -3.45 18.20
N GLU A 98 2.07 -2.14 18.42
CA GLU A 98 1.52 -1.51 19.61
C GLU A 98 0.04 -1.91 19.76
N PRO A 99 -0.47 -2.13 20.99
CA PRO A 99 -1.88 -2.49 21.23
C PRO A 99 -2.89 -1.54 20.57
N GLU A 100 -2.53 -0.26 20.41
CA GLU A 100 -3.36 0.77 19.79
C GLU A 100 -3.50 0.62 18.27
N SER A 101 -2.52 -0.01 17.60
CA SER A 101 -2.58 -0.26 16.15
C SER A 101 -3.64 -1.31 15.78
N LEU A 102 -4.08 -2.14 16.73
CA LEU A 102 -5.14 -3.14 16.55
C LEU A 102 -6.55 -2.53 16.64
N ALA A 103 -6.67 -1.27 17.09
CA ALA A 103 -7.93 -0.56 17.27
C ALA A 103 -8.37 0.21 16.02
N ARG A 104 -7.55 0.28 14.96
CA ARG A 104 -8.06 0.71 13.66
C ARG A 104 -8.91 -0.43 13.11
N PRO A 105 -10.22 -0.25 12.93
CA PRO A 105 -10.92 -1.09 12.01
C PRO A 105 -10.19 -0.89 10.69
N SER A 106 -9.50 -1.92 10.21
CA SER A 106 -9.26 -2.05 8.78
C SER A 106 -10.63 -1.80 8.15
N GLU A 107 -10.79 -0.70 7.42
CA GLU A 107 -12.03 -0.38 6.72
C GLU A 107 -12.30 -1.58 5.81
N ALA A 108 -13.14 -2.46 6.32
CA ALA A 108 -13.36 -3.77 5.75
C ALA A 108 -14.12 -3.57 4.45
N ILE A 109 -13.38 -3.47 3.36
CA ILE A 109 -13.87 -3.86 2.05
C ILE A 109 -14.40 -5.27 2.24
N SER A 110 -15.71 -5.39 2.33
CA SER A 110 -16.39 -6.53 2.96
C SER A 110 -16.30 -7.83 2.15
N SER A 111 -15.70 -7.79 0.96
CA SER A 111 -15.35 -8.96 0.16
C SER A 111 -14.60 -8.50 -1.10
N GLY A 112 -13.60 -9.26 -1.54
CA GLY A 112 -13.00 -9.08 -2.87
C GLY A 112 -14.02 -9.22 -4.01
N ALA A 113 -15.14 -9.91 -3.78
CA ALA A 113 -16.22 -10.05 -4.75
C ALA A 113 -16.99 -8.74 -4.99
N ASP A 114 -17.24 -7.96 -3.94
CA ASP A 114 -17.95 -6.68 -4.06
C ASP A 114 -17.10 -5.67 -4.83
N LEU A 115 -15.80 -5.66 -4.56
CA LEU A 115 -14.83 -4.82 -5.26
C LEU A 115 -14.72 -5.19 -6.74
N LEU A 116 -14.75 -6.49 -7.06
CA LEU A 116 -14.73 -6.99 -8.43
C LEU A 116 -15.97 -6.56 -9.20
N LEU A 117 -17.16 -6.64 -8.59
CA LEU A 117 -18.42 -6.20 -9.20
C LEU A 117 -18.44 -4.68 -9.45
N VAL A 118 -17.97 -3.89 -8.48
CA VAL A 118 -17.85 -2.43 -8.64
C VAL A 118 -16.92 -2.11 -9.81
N ARG A 119 -15.74 -2.74 -9.86
CA ARG A 119 -14.77 -2.48 -10.93
C ARG A 119 -15.28 -2.93 -12.30
N GLN A 120 -16.00 -4.04 -12.37
CA GLN A 120 -16.62 -4.51 -13.61
C GLN A 120 -17.63 -3.49 -14.18
N ARG A 121 -18.44 -2.87 -13.32
CA ARG A 121 -19.41 -1.84 -13.75
C ARG A 121 -18.74 -0.57 -14.23
N ILE A 122 -17.66 -0.17 -13.56
CA ILE A 122 -16.82 0.97 -13.97
C ILE A 122 -16.25 0.75 -15.38
N ILE A 123 -15.60 -0.40 -15.62
CA ILE A 123 -15.00 -0.72 -16.93
C ILE A 123 -16.08 -0.75 -18.02
N GLY A 124 -17.27 -1.29 -17.71
CA GLY A 124 -18.42 -1.26 -18.61
C GLY A 124 -18.88 0.17 -18.96
N ALA A 125 -18.96 1.05 -17.96
CA ALA A 125 -19.31 2.45 -18.17
C ALA A 125 -18.27 3.20 -19.02
N LEU A 126 -16.98 3.00 -18.74
CA LEU A 126 -15.88 3.56 -19.53
C LEU A 126 -15.92 3.10 -20.99
N LEU A 127 -16.22 1.81 -21.22
CA LEU A 127 -16.39 1.28 -22.57
C LEU A 127 -17.55 1.96 -23.29
N ARG A 128 -18.69 2.09 -22.61
CA ARG A 128 -19.87 2.76 -23.19
C ARG A 128 -19.55 4.19 -23.57
N GLN A 129 -18.86 4.93 -22.70
CA GLN A 129 -18.45 6.31 -22.95
C GLN A 129 -17.51 6.37 -24.16
N ALA A 130 -16.42 5.58 -24.17
CA ALA A 130 -15.47 5.53 -25.28
C ALA A 130 -16.14 5.22 -26.62
N ARG A 131 -17.10 4.28 -26.63
CA ARG A 131 -17.88 3.95 -27.82
C ARG A 131 -18.74 5.14 -28.28
N GLN A 132 -19.40 5.83 -27.34
CA GLN A 132 -20.23 6.99 -27.63
C GLN A 132 -19.40 8.16 -28.17
N ASP A 133 -18.23 8.41 -27.60
CA ASP A 133 -17.29 9.45 -28.02
C ASP A 133 -16.75 9.16 -29.44
N ALA A 134 -16.55 7.89 -29.78
CA ALA A 134 -16.22 7.45 -31.14
C ALA A 134 -17.42 7.50 -32.12
N GLY A 135 -18.63 7.78 -31.64
CA GLY A 135 -19.82 7.93 -32.48
C GLY A 135 -20.35 6.62 -33.09
N ILE A 136 -19.89 5.46 -32.65
CA ILE A 136 -20.28 4.16 -33.21
C ILE A 136 -21.36 3.47 -32.37
N SER A 137 -22.18 2.63 -33.00
CA SER A 137 -23.20 1.82 -32.36
C SER A 137 -22.64 0.55 -31.72
N GLN A 138 -23.40 -0.05 -30.79
CA GLN A 138 -23.06 -1.37 -30.23
C GLN A 138 -22.96 -2.46 -31.31
N LYS A 139 -23.72 -2.32 -32.40
CA LYS A 139 -23.72 -3.26 -33.52
C LYS A 139 -22.42 -3.19 -34.32
N GLU A 140 -21.94 -1.98 -34.59
CA GLU A 140 -20.67 -1.76 -35.29
C GLU A 140 -19.50 -2.26 -34.47
N LEU A 141 -19.46 -1.95 -33.16
CA LEU A 141 -18.43 -2.46 -32.26
C LEU A 141 -18.45 -4.01 -32.19
N ALA A 142 -19.63 -4.60 -32.07
CA ALA A 142 -19.80 -6.05 -32.05
C ALA A 142 -19.29 -6.72 -33.34
N GLN A 143 -19.57 -6.11 -34.49
CA GLN A 143 -19.10 -6.61 -35.78
C GLN A 143 -17.58 -6.53 -35.89
N ALA A 144 -16.97 -5.44 -35.42
CA ALA A 144 -15.52 -5.26 -35.46
C ALA A 144 -14.76 -6.31 -34.64
N ILE A 145 -15.31 -6.72 -33.49
CA ILE A 145 -14.66 -7.68 -32.59
C ILE A 145 -15.20 -9.12 -32.71
N GLY A 146 -16.10 -9.37 -33.67
CA GLY A 146 -16.63 -10.71 -33.93
C GLY A 146 -17.56 -11.26 -32.84
N CYS A 147 -18.38 -10.41 -32.22
CA CYS A 147 -19.34 -10.84 -31.20
C CYS A 147 -20.77 -10.32 -31.47
N SER A 148 -21.71 -10.59 -30.55
CA SER A 148 -23.10 -10.13 -30.69
C SER A 148 -23.30 -8.74 -30.07
N PRO A 149 -24.20 -7.89 -30.61
CA PRO A 149 -24.51 -6.58 -30.01
C PRO A 149 -25.01 -6.70 -28.56
N GLY A 150 -25.74 -7.77 -28.23
CA GLY A 150 -26.16 -8.07 -26.86
C GLY A 150 -24.99 -8.34 -25.91
N ARG A 151 -23.88 -8.90 -26.39
CA ARG A 151 -22.67 -9.08 -25.58
C ARG A 151 -22.00 -7.74 -25.27
N ILE A 152 -21.94 -6.82 -26.23
CA ILE A 152 -21.48 -5.45 -25.99
C ILE A 152 -22.35 -4.77 -24.94
N ALA A 153 -23.68 -4.89 -25.04
CA ALA A 153 -24.57 -4.32 -24.03
C ALA A 153 -24.30 -4.90 -22.62
N GLN A 154 -24.13 -6.22 -22.51
CA GLN A 154 -23.81 -6.87 -21.22
C GLN A 154 -22.48 -6.39 -20.64
N TYR A 155 -21.48 -6.14 -21.48
CA TYR A 155 -20.23 -5.51 -21.09
C TYR A 155 -20.44 -4.09 -20.58
N GLU A 156 -21.13 -3.25 -21.35
CA GLU A 156 -21.39 -1.84 -21.00
C GLU A 156 -22.20 -1.67 -19.71
N TYR A 157 -23.11 -2.60 -19.39
CA TYR A 157 -23.90 -2.58 -18.16
C TYR A 157 -23.21 -3.28 -16.98
N GLY A 158 -22.00 -3.79 -17.16
CA GLY A 158 -21.28 -4.54 -16.13
C GLY A 158 -21.97 -5.84 -15.72
N GLN A 159 -22.84 -6.40 -16.56
CA GLN A 159 -23.50 -7.68 -16.32
C GLN A 159 -22.58 -8.86 -16.63
N ARG A 160 -21.60 -8.64 -17.50
CA ARG A 160 -20.60 -9.63 -17.90
C ARG A 160 -19.20 -9.00 -17.86
N PRO A 161 -18.18 -9.67 -17.30
CA PRO A 161 -16.81 -9.20 -17.38
C PRO A 161 -16.29 -9.28 -18.81
N ILE A 162 -15.46 -8.31 -19.19
CA ILE A 162 -14.81 -8.26 -20.51
C ILE A 162 -13.49 -9.03 -20.41
N PRO A 163 -13.27 -10.10 -21.21
CA PRO A 163 -11.98 -10.76 -21.27
C PRO A 163 -10.86 -9.80 -21.71
N ILE A 164 -9.66 -9.92 -21.13
CA ILE A 164 -8.58 -8.93 -21.35
C ILE A 164 -8.19 -8.75 -22.82
N LEU A 165 -8.15 -9.83 -23.59
CA LEU A 165 -7.82 -9.78 -25.03
C LEU A 165 -8.96 -9.17 -25.86
N GLU A 166 -10.22 -9.36 -25.43
CA GLU A 166 -11.35 -8.69 -26.05
C GLU A 166 -11.33 -7.19 -25.72
N LEU A 167 -11.03 -6.83 -24.47
CA LEU A 167 -10.89 -5.44 -24.05
C LEU A 167 -9.76 -4.73 -24.81
N GLU A 168 -8.63 -5.42 -25.03
CA GLU A 168 -7.53 -4.92 -25.85
C GLU A 168 -7.93 -4.72 -27.31
N ALA A 169 -8.61 -5.70 -27.92
CA ALA A 169 -9.14 -5.57 -29.28
C ALA A 169 -10.14 -4.39 -29.40
N ILE A 170 -11.03 -4.25 -28.43
CA ILE A 170 -11.97 -3.12 -28.35
C ILE A 170 -11.22 -1.79 -28.22
N ALA A 171 -10.25 -1.70 -27.31
CA ALA A 171 -9.45 -0.50 -27.10
C ALA A 171 -8.75 -0.08 -28.39
N ASN A 172 -8.05 -1.02 -29.04
CA ASN A 172 -7.36 -0.79 -30.30
C ASN A 172 -8.32 -0.34 -31.41
N PHE A 173 -9.50 -0.96 -31.51
CA PHE A 173 -10.52 -0.56 -32.48
C PHE A 173 -11.06 0.85 -32.24
N LEU A 174 -11.18 1.26 -30.97
CA LEU A 174 -11.59 2.60 -30.55
C LEU A 174 -10.43 3.64 -30.58
N GLY A 175 -9.22 3.24 -30.98
CA GLY A 175 -8.04 4.11 -30.96
C GLY A 175 -7.53 4.46 -29.55
N LEU A 176 -7.85 3.62 -28.56
CA LEU A 176 -7.47 3.79 -27.16
C LEU A 176 -6.37 2.81 -26.74
N SER A 177 -5.61 3.19 -25.72
CA SER A 177 -4.72 2.28 -25.00
C SER A 177 -5.48 1.54 -23.90
N LEU A 178 -5.09 0.30 -23.60
CA LEU A 178 -5.63 -0.46 -22.48
C LEU A 178 -5.50 0.27 -21.12
N SER A 179 -4.56 1.20 -21.01
CA SER A 179 -4.38 2.09 -19.85
C SER A 179 -5.62 2.94 -19.54
N TYR A 180 -6.44 3.29 -20.53
CA TYR A 180 -7.70 4.02 -20.35
C TYR A 180 -8.66 3.32 -19.39
N PHE A 181 -8.69 1.98 -19.39
CA PHE A 181 -9.53 1.19 -18.50
C PHE A 181 -8.86 0.85 -17.16
N GLN A 182 -7.60 1.28 -16.98
CA GLN A 182 -6.82 1.07 -15.75
C GLN A 182 -6.84 2.30 -14.85
N ASP A 183 -6.92 3.49 -15.42
CA ASP A 183 -6.98 4.74 -14.67
C ASP A 183 -8.41 5.03 -14.23
N GLU A 184 -8.69 4.81 -12.94
CA GLU A 184 -9.62 5.68 -12.23
C GLU A 184 -9.15 5.86 -10.80
N GLU A 185 -9.03 7.12 -10.38
CA GLU A 185 -8.69 7.60 -9.03
C GLU A 185 -9.69 7.17 -7.93
N ALA A 186 -10.70 6.37 -8.26
CA ALA A 186 -11.81 6.01 -7.38
C ALA A 186 -11.93 4.48 -7.24
N GLY A 187 -11.07 3.88 -6.43
CA GLY A 187 -11.26 2.51 -5.97
C GLY A 187 -10.13 2.02 -5.09
N PRO A 188 -10.38 1.09 -4.14
CA PRO A 188 -9.32 0.59 -3.27
C PRO A 188 -8.23 -0.20 -4.01
N VAL A 189 -8.50 -0.72 -5.22
CA VAL A 189 -7.46 -1.28 -6.11
C VAL A 189 -6.65 -0.19 -6.80
N ALA A 190 -7.24 0.97 -7.07
CA ALA A 190 -6.57 2.07 -7.77
C ALA A 190 -5.46 2.68 -6.91
N GLU A 191 -5.70 2.84 -5.61
CA GLU A 191 -4.67 3.25 -4.65
C GLU A 191 -3.47 2.30 -4.67
N GLN A 192 -3.73 0.99 -4.58
CA GLN A 192 -2.66 -0.02 -4.62
C GLN A 192 -1.90 -0.02 -5.94
N LEU A 193 -2.60 0.16 -7.06
CA LEU A 193 -1.97 0.25 -8.38
C LEU A 193 -1.13 1.54 -8.52
N ARG A 194 -1.61 2.66 -7.97
CA ARG A 194 -0.88 3.93 -7.92
C ARG A 194 0.41 3.76 -7.12
N LEU A 195 0.31 3.22 -5.91
CA LEU A 195 1.47 2.91 -5.06
C LEU A 195 2.46 1.98 -5.78
N TYR A 196 1.98 0.96 -6.50
CA TYR A 196 2.85 0.08 -7.28
C TYR A 196 3.58 0.84 -8.41
N ARG A 197 2.89 1.72 -9.13
CA ARG A 197 3.48 2.55 -10.20
C ARG A 197 4.50 3.54 -9.66
N GLU A 198 4.15 4.26 -8.59
CA GLU A 198 5.02 5.20 -7.88
C GLU A 198 6.28 4.49 -7.36
N TRP A 199 6.10 3.33 -6.72
CA TRP A 199 7.22 2.50 -6.24
C TRP A 199 8.13 2.06 -7.39
N ARG A 200 7.55 1.62 -8.52
CA ARG A 200 8.32 1.22 -9.70
C ARG A 200 9.14 2.37 -10.26
N GLN A 201 8.56 3.57 -10.35
CA GLN A 201 9.27 4.78 -10.79
C GLN A 201 10.37 5.17 -9.82
N PHE A 202 10.10 5.12 -8.51
CA PHE A 202 11.10 5.36 -7.48
C PHE A 202 12.27 4.38 -7.58
N GLN A 203 12.00 3.10 -7.85
CA GLN A 203 13.04 2.09 -8.04
C GLN A 203 13.94 2.35 -9.26
N GLN A 204 13.44 3.05 -10.28
CA GLN A 204 14.20 3.40 -11.49
C GLN A 204 15.13 4.61 -11.30
N LEU A 205 14.98 5.36 -10.19
CA LEU A 205 15.91 6.44 -9.88
C LEU A 205 17.33 5.91 -9.62
N PRO A 206 18.38 6.69 -9.95
CA PRO A 206 19.75 6.31 -9.64
C PRO A 206 19.94 5.98 -8.14
N PRO A 207 20.77 4.98 -7.78
CA PRO A 207 20.95 4.56 -6.40
C PRO A 207 21.28 5.71 -5.44
N GLU A 208 22.13 6.63 -5.87
CA GLU A 208 22.53 7.83 -5.11
C GLU A 208 21.35 8.77 -4.85
N VAL A 209 20.44 8.95 -5.81
CA VAL A 209 19.25 9.78 -5.65
C VAL A 209 18.27 9.12 -4.68
N ARG A 210 18.06 7.80 -4.79
CA ARG A 210 17.21 7.08 -3.84
C ARG A 210 17.75 7.17 -2.42
N ALA A 211 19.05 6.98 -2.23
CA ALA A 211 19.70 7.11 -0.92
C ALA A 211 19.53 8.52 -0.35
N PHE A 212 19.71 9.56 -1.18
CA PHE A 212 19.49 10.95 -0.79
C PHE A 212 18.04 11.20 -0.33
N VAL A 213 17.06 10.70 -1.09
CA VAL A 213 15.62 10.88 -0.79
C VAL A 213 15.19 10.13 0.48
N LEU A 214 15.77 8.96 0.74
CA LEU A 214 15.42 8.13 1.90
C LEU A 214 16.03 8.61 3.21
N ASP A 215 17.03 9.49 3.18
CA ASP A 215 17.61 10.09 4.38
C ASP A 215 16.67 11.16 4.98
N PRO A 216 16.12 10.96 6.19
CA PRO A 216 15.21 11.93 6.81
C PRO A 216 15.82 13.32 7.00
N LEU A 217 17.15 13.42 7.11
CA LEU A 217 17.85 14.70 7.24
C LEU A 217 17.76 15.54 5.96
N ASN A 218 17.55 14.90 4.81
CA ASN A 218 17.48 15.58 3.53
C ASN A 218 16.11 16.16 3.20
N ARG A 219 15.11 15.97 4.07
CA ARG A 219 13.74 16.46 3.86
C ARG A 219 13.69 17.93 3.46
N HIS A 220 14.45 18.80 4.14
CA HIS A 220 14.46 20.23 3.83
C HIS A 220 15.03 20.53 2.44
N TYR A 221 16.05 19.80 1.99
CA TYR A 221 16.59 19.96 0.64
C TYR A 221 15.57 19.59 -0.43
N ILE A 222 14.82 18.50 -0.19
CA ILE A 222 13.76 18.04 -1.11
C ILE A 222 12.62 19.06 -1.15
N GLU A 223 12.22 19.61 0.01
CA GLU A 223 11.20 20.65 0.08
C GLU A 223 11.59 21.92 -0.66
N VAL A 224 12.86 22.36 -0.55
CA VAL A 224 13.39 23.49 -1.31
C VAL A 224 13.42 23.19 -2.80
N ALA A 225 13.91 22.01 -3.22
CA ALA A 225 13.91 21.61 -4.62
C ALA A 225 12.50 21.60 -5.22
N ARG A 226 11.51 21.12 -4.47
CA ARG A 226 10.09 21.15 -4.85
C ARG A 226 9.60 22.60 -5.02
N GLN A 227 9.87 23.48 -4.05
CA GLN A 227 9.49 24.90 -4.13
C GLN A 227 10.12 25.57 -5.36
N LEU A 228 11.42 25.36 -5.60
CA LEU A 228 12.12 25.89 -6.76
C LEU A 228 11.47 25.42 -8.07
N SER A 229 11.03 24.17 -8.16
CA SER A 229 10.38 23.62 -9.36
C SER A 229 9.03 24.27 -9.70
N GLU A 230 8.35 24.84 -8.71
CA GLU A 230 7.05 25.51 -8.87
C GLU A 230 7.20 27.01 -9.21
N MET A 231 8.41 27.56 -9.11
CA MET A 231 8.65 28.98 -9.36
C MET A 231 8.56 29.32 -10.86
N PRO A 232 8.03 30.51 -11.21
CA PRO A 232 8.12 31.00 -12.58
C PRO A 232 9.58 31.13 -13.04
N ALA A 233 9.84 30.81 -14.30
CA ALA A 233 11.20 30.79 -14.85
C ALA A 233 11.97 32.12 -14.74
N GLY A 234 11.27 33.26 -14.60
CA GLY A 234 11.88 34.56 -14.32
C GLY A 234 12.45 34.65 -12.91
N ALA A 235 11.63 34.28 -11.91
CA ALA A 235 12.03 34.31 -10.50
C ALA A 235 13.20 33.35 -10.20
N LEU A 236 13.25 32.19 -10.88
CA LEU A 236 14.39 31.27 -10.82
C LEU A 236 15.69 31.89 -11.35
N ARG A 237 15.62 32.66 -12.44
CA ARG A 237 16.78 33.33 -13.02
C ARG A 237 17.31 34.44 -12.12
N ASP A 238 16.41 35.24 -11.54
CA ASP A 238 16.78 36.31 -10.62
C ASP A 238 17.45 35.75 -9.36
N LEU A 239 16.90 34.64 -8.84
CA LEU A 239 17.49 33.93 -7.70
C LEU A 239 18.86 33.33 -8.02
N ALA A 240 19.04 32.74 -9.21
CA ALA A 240 20.34 32.22 -9.66
C ALA A 240 21.38 33.33 -9.83
N ALA A 241 20.98 34.49 -10.38
CA ALA A 241 21.85 35.66 -10.52
C ALA A 241 22.29 36.19 -9.14
N GLY A 242 21.37 36.30 -8.19
CA GLY A 242 21.70 36.72 -6.82
C GLY A 242 22.65 35.76 -6.10
N LEU A 243 22.53 34.45 -6.32
CA LEU A 243 23.46 33.46 -5.76
C LEU A 243 24.87 33.58 -6.36
N LEU A 244 24.97 33.87 -7.66
CA LEU A 244 26.26 34.10 -8.34
C LEU A 244 26.96 35.35 -7.81
N GLU A 245 26.22 36.43 -7.55
CA GLU A 245 26.79 37.67 -6.99
C GLU A 245 27.34 37.50 -5.57
N ILE A 246 26.78 36.58 -4.77
CA ILE A 246 27.23 36.31 -3.39
C ILE A 246 28.43 35.35 -3.36
N THR A 247 28.67 34.60 -4.44
CA THR A 247 29.70 33.55 -4.51
C THR A 247 30.96 33.97 -5.28
N LEU A 248 31.00 35.20 -5.83
CA LEU A 248 32.15 35.85 -6.50
C LEU A 248 32.78 36.93 -5.63
#